data_AF-A0A9P8VT23-F1
#
_entry.id   AF-A0A9P8VT23-F1
#
_cell.length_a   1.000
_cell.length_b   1.000
_cell.length_c   1.000
_cell.angle_alpha   90.00
_cell.angle_beta   90.00
_cell.angle_gamma   90.00
#
_symmetry.space_group_name_H-M   'P 1'
#
loop_
_entity.id
_entity.type
_entity.pdbx_description
1 polymer ?
#
loop_
_entity_poly.entity_id
_entity_poly.type
_entity_poly.pdbx_seq_one_letter_code
_entity_poly.pdbx_strand_id
1 'polypeptide(L)'
;MTWEYSTPVQIHQRLRSKAPDVQAYETRALRHTRSSHPSTKYAIPVRKAQSRPPKPYTPEEYSAKESAYFGSDQSWEDRNFKMGITKIHFGESFPITDAHIDAIVSMGVFFYQPLRSFQAGDAETGKGGALSDAAILRLATACPNLVHVSLDGARGLTDDSLLALLRKCKNLRYVKLSGHVNAPGSLKDPALDVLRNTPDMGKQLVKMRLTDQHHTSKQLKKAIKGLSAARRRLAIEVGFTQEKWGTGVNTWLGGKEGDGYQAFGGPGGFDQYEGYGGYGRRFY
;
A
#
# COMPACT_ATOMS: atom_id res chain seq x y z
N MET A 1 45.52 35.51 34.46
CA MET A 1 45.81 35.89 33.06
C MET A 1 44.51 36.38 32.46
N THR A 2 44.34 37.70 32.46
CA THR A 2 43.19 38.44 31.95
C THR A 2 43.62 39.12 30.65
N TRP A 3 42.80 39.02 29.61
CA TRP A 3 42.84 39.97 28.49
C TRP A 3 41.40 40.33 28.12
N GLU A 4 40.98 41.51 28.57
CA GLU A 4 39.98 42.36 27.93
C GLU A 4 40.67 43.28 26.91
N TYR A 5 39.85 44.10 26.21
CA TYR A 5 40.15 45.17 25.24
C TYR A 5 40.16 44.72 23.77
N SER A 6 39.59 45.43 22.80
CA SER A 6 38.64 46.57 22.74
C SER A 6 38.35 46.76 21.24
N THR A 7 37.18 47.26 20.87
CA THR A 7 36.90 47.78 19.52
C THR A 7 37.62 49.12 19.29
N PRO A 8 37.82 49.56 18.03
CA PRO A 8 37.08 50.76 17.59
C PRO A 8 36.65 50.83 16.10
N VAL A 9 35.41 51.30 15.91
CA VAL A 9 34.88 52.39 15.04
C VAL A 9 35.31 52.56 13.55
N GLN A 10 34.25 52.77 12.75
CA GLN A 10 34.10 53.16 11.33
C GLN A 10 34.88 54.41 10.88
N ILE A 11 35.03 54.62 9.55
CA ILE A 11 34.78 55.90 8.82
C ILE A 11 34.89 55.73 7.28
N HIS A 12 33.85 56.21 6.58
CA HIS A 12 33.75 56.72 5.17
C HIS A 12 34.08 55.78 3.97
N GLN A 13 33.45 55.85 2.79
CA GLN A 13 32.80 56.98 2.09
C GLN A 13 31.88 56.49 0.95
N ARG A 14 30.89 57.33 0.61
CA ARG A 14 29.95 57.26 -0.53
C ARG A 14 30.66 57.34 -1.88
N LEU A 15 30.11 56.70 -2.93
CA LEU A 15 29.94 57.33 -4.25
C LEU A 15 28.67 56.78 -4.96
N ARG A 16 27.76 57.71 -5.28
CA ARG A 16 26.63 57.59 -6.21
C ARG A 16 27.10 57.97 -7.63
N SER A 17 26.20 57.75 -8.61
CA SER A 17 26.10 58.35 -9.96
C SER A 17 26.63 57.44 -11.08
N LYS A 18 26.04 57.34 -12.28
CA LYS A 18 24.90 57.97 -12.96
C LYS A 18 24.61 57.12 -14.20
N ALA A 19 23.34 57.00 -14.62
CA ALA A 19 22.98 56.52 -15.95
C ALA A 19 23.32 57.57 -17.03
N PRO A 20 23.32 57.18 -18.31
CA PRO A 20 22.75 58.03 -19.34
C PRO A 20 21.66 57.32 -20.16
N ASP A 21 20.62 58.11 -20.41
CA ASP A 21 19.50 57.93 -21.32
C ASP A 21 19.91 58.39 -22.73
N VAL A 22 19.53 57.66 -23.77
CA VAL A 22 19.52 58.16 -25.14
C VAL A 22 18.44 57.46 -25.96
N GLN A 23 17.33 58.17 -26.16
CA GLN A 23 16.33 57.96 -27.19
C GLN A 23 16.81 58.43 -28.57
N ALA A 24 16.14 57.87 -29.58
CA ALA A 24 15.86 58.41 -30.92
C ALA A 24 16.86 58.12 -32.04
N TYR A 25 16.55 57.10 -32.87
CA TYR A 25 16.53 57.24 -34.33
C TYR A 25 15.43 56.32 -34.91
N GLU A 26 14.31 56.91 -35.35
CA GLU A 26 13.37 56.29 -36.27
C GLU A 26 13.89 56.45 -37.70
N THR A 27 13.87 55.40 -38.55
CA THR A 27 13.37 55.52 -39.93
C THR A 27 13.12 54.16 -40.61
N ARG A 28 11.82 53.85 -40.79
CA ARG A 28 11.17 53.49 -42.07
C ARG A 28 11.83 52.44 -42.99
N ALA A 29 11.24 51.24 -43.00
CA ALA A 29 11.06 50.44 -44.23
C ALA A 29 9.83 49.51 -44.12
N LEU A 30 8.68 50.00 -44.58
CA LEU A 30 7.54 49.17 -45.00
C LEU A 30 7.77 48.79 -46.46
N ARG A 31 7.72 47.50 -46.82
CA ARG A 31 6.75 46.93 -47.78
C ARG A 31 7.02 45.46 -48.14
N HIS A 32 5.94 44.69 -47.99
CA HIS A 32 5.52 43.52 -48.76
C HIS A 32 6.40 42.26 -48.77
N THR A 33 5.96 41.24 -48.03
CA THR A 33 5.59 39.94 -48.62
C THR A 33 4.51 39.22 -47.78
N ARG A 34 3.38 38.97 -48.47
CA ARG A 34 2.37 37.91 -48.32
C ARG A 34 2.11 37.23 -46.96
N SER A 35 0.88 37.44 -46.51
CA SER A 35 0.02 36.54 -45.73
C SER A 35 0.23 35.06 -46.07
N SER A 36 0.67 34.28 -45.07
CA SER A 36 0.41 32.84 -44.98
C SER A 36 -0.37 32.57 -43.70
N HIS A 37 -1.63 32.18 -43.84
CA HIS A 37 -2.45 31.64 -42.76
C HIS A 37 -1.76 30.43 -42.12
N PRO A 38 -1.65 30.32 -40.78
CA PRO A 38 -1.36 29.05 -40.15
C PRO A 38 -2.61 28.18 -40.22
N SER A 39 -2.55 27.12 -41.03
CA SER A 39 -3.57 26.07 -41.08
C SER A 39 -3.58 25.33 -39.74
N THR A 40 -4.54 25.65 -38.86
CA THR A 40 -4.92 24.77 -37.74
C THR A 40 -5.61 23.52 -38.30
N LYS A 41 -4.80 22.57 -38.78
CA LYS A 41 -5.25 21.22 -39.10
C LYS A 41 -4.81 20.27 -37.99
N TYR A 42 -5.79 19.89 -37.18
CA TYR A 42 -5.83 18.66 -36.37
C TYR A 42 -4.58 18.38 -35.52
N ALA A 43 -4.52 18.97 -34.33
CA ALA A 43 -3.74 18.36 -33.27
C ALA A 43 -4.36 16.98 -32.96
N ILE A 44 -3.70 15.91 -33.40
CA ILE A 44 -4.04 14.54 -32.99
C ILE A 44 -3.92 14.53 -31.47
N PRO A 45 -4.97 14.17 -30.70
CA PRO A 45 -4.83 13.99 -29.27
C PRO A 45 -3.76 12.93 -29.06
N VAL A 46 -2.64 13.31 -28.44
CA VAL A 46 -1.66 12.33 -27.94
C VAL A 46 -2.44 11.46 -26.98
N ARG A 47 -2.83 10.25 -27.41
CA ARG A 47 -3.42 9.25 -26.53
C ARG A 47 -2.44 9.12 -25.38
N LYS A 48 -2.83 9.56 -24.18
CA LYS A 48 -2.08 9.22 -22.96
C LYS A 48 -1.89 7.72 -23.04
N ALA A 49 -0.65 7.25 -23.10
CA ALA A 49 -0.36 5.83 -23.13
C ALA A 49 -1.14 5.22 -21.96
N GLN A 50 -2.14 4.40 -22.27
CA GLN A 50 -2.90 3.69 -21.24
C GLN A 50 -1.86 2.89 -20.48
N SER A 51 -1.61 3.27 -19.23
CA SER A 51 -0.66 2.57 -18.38
C SER A 51 -1.14 1.13 -18.29
N ARG A 52 -0.29 0.16 -18.66
CA ARG A 52 -0.65 -1.27 -18.58
C ARG A 52 -1.25 -1.55 -17.19
N PRO A 53 -2.35 -2.31 -17.11
CA PRO A 53 -2.94 -2.66 -15.83
C PRO A 53 -1.86 -3.29 -14.93
N PRO A 54 -1.86 -2.97 -13.63
CA PRO A 54 -0.88 -3.53 -12.71
C PRO A 54 -0.99 -5.06 -12.70
N LYS A 55 0.16 -5.75 -12.66
CA LYS A 55 0.15 -7.21 -12.54
C LYS A 55 -0.39 -7.63 -11.17
N PRO A 56 -1.11 -8.75 -11.06
CA PRO A 56 -1.47 -9.34 -9.79
C PRO A 56 -0.24 -9.58 -8.91
N TYR A 57 -0.40 -9.49 -7.59
CA TYR A 57 0.65 -9.86 -6.65
C TYR A 57 0.90 -11.37 -6.72
N THR A 58 2.15 -11.74 -7.00
CA THR A 58 2.66 -13.10 -6.85
C THR A 58 3.54 -13.15 -5.60
N PRO A 59 3.28 -14.07 -4.65
CA PRO A 59 4.20 -14.31 -3.54
C PRO A 59 5.61 -14.63 -4.05
N GLU A 60 6.62 -14.21 -3.30
CA GLU A 60 7.99 -14.67 -3.53
C GLU A 60 8.07 -16.18 -3.29
N GLU A 61 8.85 -16.86 -4.13
CA GLU A 61 9.17 -18.27 -3.92
C GLU A 61 10.31 -18.39 -2.93
N TYR A 62 10.20 -19.35 -2.01
CA TYR A 62 11.19 -19.60 -0.98
C TYR A 62 11.56 -21.08 -1.02
N SER A 63 12.85 -21.38 -0.95
CA SER A 63 13.28 -22.77 -0.90
C SER A 63 12.86 -23.43 0.42
N ALA A 64 12.79 -24.76 0.44
CA ALA A 64 12.54 -25.52 1.66
C ALA A 64 13.63 -25.29 2.73
N LYS A 65 14.85 -24.90 2.33
CA LYS A 65 15.96 -24.64 3.26
C LYS A 65 15.81 -23.31 4.00
N GLU A 66 15.11 -22.36 3.39
CA GLU A 66 14.88 -21.00 3.92
C GLU A 66 13.49 -20.86 4.56
N SER A 67 12.71 -21.95 4.56
CA SER A 67 11.34 -21.97 5.07
C SER A 67 11.25 -22.81 6.35
N ALA A 68 10.72 -22.21 7.41
CA ALA A 68 10.32 -22.91 8.62
C ALA A 68 8.80 -23.12 8.63
N TYR A 69 8.36 -24.35 8.90
CA TYR A 69 6.95 -24.72 9.01
C TYR A 69 6.67 -25.33 10.38
N PHE A 70 5.59 -24.89 11.01
CA PHE A 70 5.15 -25.36 12.32
C PHE A 70 3.70 -25.79 12.28
N GLY A 71 3.45 -27.10 12.24
CA GLY A 71 2.10 -27.67 12.15
C GLY A 71 1.49 -28.06 13.50
N SER A 72 2.30 -28.18 14.54
CA SER A 72 1.90 -28.58 15.89
C SER A 72 2.82 -28.01 16.97
N ASP A 73 2.36 -28.01 18.22
CA ASP A 73 3.17 -27.62 19.38
C ASP A 73 4.48 -28.41 19.44
N GLN A 74 4.45 -29.72 19.12
CA GLN A 74 5.65 -30.54 19.07
C GLN A 74 6.66 -30.01 18.03
N SER A 75 6.21 -29.66 16.82
CA SER A 75 7.10 -29.10 15.79
C SER A 75 7.69 -27.74 16.20
N TRP A 76 6.97 -27.01 17.05
CA TRP A 76 7.46 -25.77 17.64
C TRP A 76 8.47 -26.05 18.76
N GLU A 77 8.24 -27.01 19.65
CA GLU A 77 9.23 -27.32 20.69
C GLU A 77 10.52 -27.90 20.11
N ASP A 78 10.43 -28.69 19.06
CA ASP A 78 11.58 -29.24 18.34
C ASP A 78 12.23 -28.23 17.37
N ARG A 79 11.82 -26.94 17.42
CA ARG A 79 12.30 -25.91 16.51
C ARG A 79 13.82 -25.80 16.56
N ASN A 80 14.47 -26.23 15.48
CA ASN A 80 15.88 -25.94 15.23
C ASN A 80 15.99 -24.90 14.13
N PHE A 81 16.00 -23.63 14.55
CA PHE A 81 16.10 -22.51 13.62
C PHE A 81 17.50 -22.48 12.98
N LYS A 82 17.55 -22.89 11.71
CA LYS A 82 18.73 -22.69 10.88
C LYS A 82 18.94 -21.19 10.66
N MET A 83 20.19 -20.75 10.52
CA MET A 83 20.44 -19.39 10.07
C MET A 83 19.87 -19.18 8.67
N GLY A 84 19.33 -17.99 8.41
CA GLY A 84 18.84 -17.61 7.08
C GLY A 84 17.40 -18.02 6.76
N ILE A 85 16.55 -18.30 7.76
CA ILE A 85 15.11 -18.48 7.52
C ILE A 85 14.51 -17.17 7.00
N THR A 86 13.91 -17.21 5.82
CA THR A 86 13.26 -16.07 5.16
C THR A 86 11.74 -16.17 5.21
N LYS A 87 11.20 -17.37 5.44
CA LYS A 87 9.76 -17.63 5.55
C LYS A 87 9.44 -18.44 6.80
N ILE A 88 8.46 -17.97 7.56
CA ILE A 88 7.81 -18.75 8.62
C ILE A 88 6.35 -18.95 8.25
N HIS A 89 5.88 -20.19 8.40
CA HIS A 89 4.49 -20.56 8.19
C HIS A 89 4.01 -21.47 9.32
N PHE A 90 3.00 -21.04 10.05
CA PHE A 90 2.29 -21.88 11.01
C PHE A 90 1.10 -22.53 10.32
N GLY A 91 0.97 -23.85 10.46
CA GLY A 91 -0.09 -24.64 9.85
C GLY A 91 -1.46 -24.33 10.42
N GLU A 92 -2.49 -24.77 9.70
CA GLU A 92 -3.90 -24.43 9.97
C GLU A 92 -4.35 -24.81 11.38
N SER A 93 -3.87 -25.93 11.92
CA SER A 93 -4.21 -26.40 13.26
C SER A 93 -3.37 -25.78 14.38
N PHE A 94 -2.30 -25.04 14.05
CA PHE A 94 -1.33 -24.55 15.03
C PHE A 94 -1.91 -23.35 15.82
N PRO A 95 -2.04 -23.43 17.15
CA PRO A 95 -2.61 -22.36 17.97
C PRO A 95 -1.61 -21.23 18.18
N ILE A 96 -1.40 -20.39 17.17
CA ILE A 96 -0.49 -19.24 17.26
C ILE A 96 -1.00 -18.26 18.34
N THR A 97 -0.06 -17.78 19.17
CA THR A 97 -0.31 -16.82 20.25
C THR A 97 0.81 -15.79 20.29
N ASP A 98 0.62 -14.73 21.06
CA ASP A 98 1.64 -13.70 21.33
C ASP A 98 2.98 -14.30 21.81
N ALA A 99 2.95 -15.35 22.64
CA ALA A 99 4.16 -16.00 23.16
C ALA A 99 5.05 -16.57 22.05
N HIS A 100 4.44 -17.07 20.96
CA HIS A 100 5.17 -17.55 19.80
C HIS A 100 5.87 -16.40 19.06
N ILE A 101 5.20 -15.25 18.94
CA ILE A 101 5.83 -14.05 18.38
C ILE A 101 6.98 -13.58 19.29
N ASP A 102 6.77 -13.57 20.60
CA ASP A 102 7.79 -13.14 21.57
C ASP A 102 9.02 -14.04 21.51
N ALA A 103 8.82 -15.35 21.39
CA ALA A 103 9.90 -16.29 21.16
C ALA A 103 10.63 -16.02 19.83
N ILE A 104 9.92 -15.67 18.75
CA ILE A 104 10.55 -15.28 17.48
C ILE A 104 11.42 -14.03 17.65
N VAL A 105 10.88 -13.02 18.28
CA VAL A 105 11.57 -11.75 18.53
C VAL A 105 12.80 -11.96 19.42
N SER A 106 12.70 -12.85 20.41
CA SER A 106 13.76 -13.16 21.37
C SER A 106 14.95 -13.92 20.76
N MET A 107 14.82 -14.46 19.56
CA MET A 107 15.95 -15.09 18.85
C MET A 107 17.03 -14.08 18.41
N GLY A 108 16.71 -12.78 18.42
CA GLY A 108 17.68 -11.72 18.16
C GLY A 108 17.86 -11.34 16.68
N VAL A 109 18.63 -10.27 16.48
CA VAL A 109 18.73 -9.52 15.21
C VAL A 109 19.09 -10.36 13.99
N PHE A 110 19.93 -11.38 14.16
CA PHE A 110 20.40 -12.22 13.06
C PHE A 110 19.28 -13.10 12.48
N PHE A 111 18.21 -13.34 13.25
CA PHE A 111 17.13 -14.21 12.84
C PHE A 111 16.05 -13.49 12.03
N TYR A 112 15.66 -12.27 12.43
CA TYR A 112 14.54 -11.57 11.77
C TYR A 112 14.92 -10.66 10.60
N GLN A 113 16.19 -10.27 10.45
CA GLN A 113 16.64 -9.50 9.27
C GLN A 113 16.36 -10.18 7.93
N PRO A 114 16.59 -11.50 7.76
CA PRO A 114 16.25 -12.20 6.52
C PRO A 114 14.75 -12.48 6.36
N LEU A 115 13.94 -12.33 7.41
CA LEU A 115 12.52 -12.70 7.36
C LEU A 115 11.74 -11.77 6.41
N ARG A 116 11.16 -12.38 5.37
CA ARG A 116 10.36 -11.70 4.34
C ARG A 116 8.90 -12.15 4.34
N SER A 117 8.61 -13.37 4.77
CA SER A 117 7.26 -13.91 4.81
C SER A 117 6.91 -14.43 6.20
N PHE A 118 5.79 -13.96 6.74
CA PHE A 118 5.19 -14.48 7.96
C PHE A 118 3.72 -14.84 7.72
N GLN A 119 3.37 -16.11 7.95
CA GLN A 119 2.02 -16.63 7.72
C GLN A 119 1.58 -17.43 8.94
N ALA A 120 0.41 -17.11 9.48
CA ALA A 120 -0.09 -17.80 10.65
C ALA A 120 -1.62 -17.74 10.76
N GLY A 121 -2.17 -18.71 11.48
CA GLY A 121 -3.59 -18.82 11.72
C GLY A 121 -4.34 -19.39 10.53
N ASP A 122 -5.62 -19.64 10.76
CA ASP A 122 -6.54 -20.17 9.77
C ASP A 122 -7.95 -19.68 10.11
N ALA A 123 -8.70 -19.33 9.06
CA ALA A 123 -10.00 -18.69 9.19
C ALA A 123 -11.11 -19.67 9.57
N GLU A 124 -10.94 -20.97 9.29
CA GLU A 124 -11.93 -22.02 9.56
C GLU A 124 -11.81 -22.56 10.99
N THR A 125 -10.58 -22.80 11.44
CA THR A 125 -10.26 -23.27 12.79
C THR A 125 -10.15 -22.13 13.80
N GLY A 126 -9.96 -20.89 13.33
CA GLY A 126 -9.82 -19.69 14.15
C GLY A 126 -8.51 -19.60 14.91
N LYS A 127 -7.48 -20.34 14.47
CA LYS A 127 -6.21 -20.50 15.19
C LYS A 127 -5.30 -19.27 15.19
N GLY A 128 -5.66 -18.19 14.49
CA GLY A 128 -5.04 -16.87 14.67
C GLY A 128 -5.71 -15.99 15.73
N GLY A 129 -6.81 -16.44 16.34
CA GLY A 129 -7.66 -15.61 17.18
C GLY A 129 -7.08 -15.18 18.53
N ALA A 130 -5.92 -15.71 18.91
CA ALA A 130 -5.21 -15.37 20.14
C ALA A 130 -4.07 -14.35 19.93
N LEU A 131 -3.90 -13.84 18.70
CA LEU A 131 -2.95 -12.78 18.40
C LEU A 131 -3.49 -11.40 18.80
N SER A 132 -2.65 -10.57 19.40
CA SER A 132 -2.97 -9.18 19.76
C SER A 132 -2.25 -8.15 18.89
N ASP A 133 -2.79 -6.92 18.83
CA ASP A 133 -2.13 -5.79 18.18
C ASP A 133 -0.73 -5.52 18.76
N ALA A 134 -0.55 -5.74 20.07
CA ALA A 134 0.73 -5.54 20.72
C ALA A 134 1.78 -6.53 20.21
N ALA A 135 1.41 -7.79 19.98
CA ALA A 135 2.33 -8.77 19.40
C ALA A 135 2.65 -8.47 17.94
N ILE A 136 1.67 -8.05 17.14
CA ILE A 136 1.92 -7.64 15.75
C ILE A 136 2.85 -6.41 15.69
N LEU A 137 2.71 -5.46 16.62
CA LEU A 137 3.63 -4.34 16.73
C LEU A 137 5.07 -4.80 17.04
N ARG A 138 5.24 -5.77 17.96
CA ARG A 138 6.56 -6.34 18.28
C ARG A 138 7.16 -7.07 17.08
N LEU A 139 6.36 -7.90 16.40
CA LEU A 139 6.76 -8.58 15.17
C LEU A 139 7.20 -7.58 14.09
N ALA A 140 6.40 -6.55 13.82
CA ALA A 140 6.67 -5.55 12.80
C ALA A 140 7.92 -4.72 13.13
N THR A 141 8.16 -4.47 14.42
CA THR A 141 9.34 -3.73 14.90
C THR A 141 10.61 -4.58 14.76
N ALA A 142 10.53 -5.87 15.07
CA ALA A 142 11.65 -6.79 14.93
C ALA A 142 11.95 -7.10 13.44
N CYS A 143 10.92 -7.28 12.60
CA CYS A 143 11.06 -7.77 11.23
C CYS A 143 10.76 -6.68 10.17
N PRO A 144 11.58 -5.62 10.03
CA PRO A 144 11.27 -4.50 9.12
C PRO A 144 11.34 -4.85 7.62
N ASN A 145 11.93 -6.01 7.28
CA ASN A 145 12.09 -6.48 5.91
C ASN A 145 10.93 -7.36 5.41
N LEU A 146 9.87 -7.53 6.20
CA LEU A 146 8.70 -8.28 5.77
C LEU A 146 8.11 -7.72 4.47
N VAL A 147 7.86 -8.63 3.53
CA VAL A 147 7.27 -8.40 2.21
C VAL A 147 5.85 -8.97 2.16
N HIS A 148 5.62 -10.09 2.85
CA HIS A 148 4.36 -10.84 2.82
C HIS A 148 3.93 -11.21 4.23
N VAL A 149 2.75 -10.73 4.64
CA VAL A 149 2.14 -11.09 5.92
C VAL A 149 0.72 -11.61 5.70
N SER A 150 0.40 -12.78 6.24
CA SER A 150 -0.95 -13.35 6.25
C SER A 150 -1.29 -13.80 7.67
N LEU A 151 -2.32 -13.20 8.26
CA LEU A 151 -2.81 -13.53 9.59
C LEU A 151 -4.29 -13.86 9.49
N ASP A 152 -4.60 -15.15 9.61
CA ASP A 152 -5.91 -15.70 9.33
C ASP A 152 -6.68 -16.10 10.59
N GLY A 153 -8.00 -15.89 10.61
CA GLY A 153 -8.80 -16.11 11.82
C GLY A 153 -8.43 -15.18 12.98
N ALA A 154 -7.76 -14.06 12.70
CA ALA A 154 -7.15 -13.14 13.64
C ALA A 154 -8.13 -12.07 14.14
N ARG A 155 -9.19 -12.55 14.80
CA ARG A 155 -10.35 -11.75 15.23
C ARG A 155 -10.06 -10.62 16.22
N GLY A 156 -8.96 -10.71 16.97
CA GLY A 156 -8.51 -9.67 17.91
C GLY A 156 -7.70 -8.53 17.29
N LEU A 157 -7.29 -8.65 16.02
CA LEU A 157 -6.46 -7.64 15.37
C LEU A 157 -7.31 -6.48 14.84
N THR A 158 -6.81 -5.27 15.04
CA THR A 158 -7.49 -4.03 14.68
C THR A 158 -6.67 -3.21 13.67
N ASP A 159 -7.14 -1.99 13.42
CA ASP A 159 -6.43 -0.96 12.66
C ASP A 159 -5.00 -0.74 13.13
N ASP A 160 -4.73 -0.94 14.42
CA ASP A 160 -3.40 -0.75 15.00
C ASP A 160 -2.39 -1.78 14.46
N SER A 161 -2.78 -3.05 14.32
CA SER A 161 -1.95 -4.07 13.65
C SER A 161 -1.63 -3.71 12.21
N LEU A 162 -2.65 -3.29 11.44
CA LEU A 162 -2.48 -2.93 10.03
C LEU A 162 -1.52 -1.74 9.89
N LEU A 163 -1.72 -0.70 10.71
CA LEU A 163 -0.88 0.49 10.69
C LEU A 163 0.53 0.19 11.20
N ALA A 164 0.71 -0.68 12.21
CA ALA A 164 2.02 -1.09 12.70
C ALA A 164 2.84 -1.76 11.59
N LEU A 165 2.25 -2.74 10.90
CA LEU A 165 2.87 -3.42 9.75
C LEU A 165 3.27 -2.43 8.66
N LEU A 166 2.36 -1.55 8.24
CA LEU A 166 2.63 -0.59 7.14
C LEU A 166 3.59 0.54 7.53
N ARG A 167 3.69 0.88 8.81
CA ARG A 167 4.64 1.87 9.32
C ARG A 167 6.04 1.28 9.47
N LYS A 168 6.18 0.07 9.98
CA LYS A 168 7.48 -0.52 10.32
C LYS A 168 8.08 -1.33 9.16
N CYS A 169 7.26 -2.09 8.43
CA CYS A 169 7.72 -2.95 7.34
C CYS A 169 7.67 -2.21 5.99
N LYS A 170 8.73 -1.47 5.65
CA LYS A 170 8.74 -0.59 4.47
C LYS A 170 8.73 -1.32 3.13
N ASN A 171 9.08 -2.61 3.14
CA ASN A 171 9.09 -3.49 1.98
C ASN A 171 7.79 -4.30 1.82
N LEU A 172 6.79 -4.07 2.69
CA LEU A 172 5.56 -4.84 2.68
C LEU A 172 4.80 -4.63 1.37
N ARG A 173 4.60 -5.72 0.61
CA ARG A 173 3.89 -5.75 -0.67
C ARG A 173 2.53 -6.41 -0.56
N TYR A 174 2.36 -7.32 0.39
CA TYR A 174 1.11 -8.03 0.65
C TYR A 174 0.80 -8.08 2.15
N VAL A 175 -0.44 -7.75 2.49
CA VAL A 175 -0.98 -7.98 3.84
C VAL A 175 -2.37 -8.59 3.73
N LYS A 176 -2.61 -9.67 4.48
CA LYS A 176 -3.94 -10.24 4.72
C LYS A 176 -4.19 -10.30 6.21
N LEU A 177 -5.32 -9.73 6.62
CA LEU A 177 -5.88 -9.84 7.96
C LEU A 177 -7.33 -10.31 7.79
N SER A 178 -7.67 -11.49 8.32
CA SER A 178 -9.02 -12.03 8.21
C SER A 178 -9.64 -12.32 9.57
N GLY A 179 -10.96 -12.23 9.64
CA GLY A 179 -11.74 -12.78 10.74
C GLY A 179 -11.85 -14.31 10.68
N HIS A 180 -12.59 -14.86 11.63
CA HIS A 180 -12.95 -16.28 11.65
C HIS A 180 -14.34 -16.47 11.03
N VAL A 181 -14.61 -17.65 10.45
CA VAL A 181 -15.87 -17.96 9.75
C VAL A 181 -17.14 -17.79 10.60
N ASN A 182 -17.01 -17.89 11.93
CA ASN A 182 -18.12 -17.71 12.89
C ASN A 182 -17.92 -16.50 13.83
N ALA A 183 -16.82 -15.76 13.70
CA ALA A 183 -16.51 -14.61 14.55
C ALA A 183 -15.73 -13.57 13.74
N PRO A 184 -16.33 -12.44 13.38
CA PRO A 184 -15.71 -11.51 12.45
C PRO A 184 -14.47 -10.84 13.04
N GLY A 185 -13.62 -10.31 12.17
CA GLY A 185 -12.46 -9.53 12.55
C GLY A 185 -12.82 -8.12 13.03
N SER A 186 -11.88 -7.53 13.77
CA SER A 186 -12.06 -6.25 14.48
C SER A 186 -11.49 -5.03 13.73
N LEU A 187 -11.07 -5.18 12.47
CA LEU A 187 -10.61 -4.05 11.66
C LEU A 187 -11.76 -3.11 11.32
N LYS A 188 -11.44 -1.82 11.34
CA LYS A 188 -12.38 -0.73 11.07
C LYS A 188 -11.86 0.11 9.89
N ASP A 189 -12.56 1.19 9.58
CA ASP A 189 -12.24 2.09 8.47
C ASP A 189 -11.23 3.23 8.77
N PRO A 190 -10.93 3.66 10.02
CA PRO A 190 -9.95 4.72 10.26
C PRO A 190 -8.57 4.46 9.66
N ALA A 191 -8.06 3.23 9.71
CA ALA A 191 -6.77 2.89 9.09
C ALA A 191 -6.76 3.18 7.58
N LEU A 192 -7.88 2.96 6.88
CA LEU A 192 -7.96 3.20 5.44
C LEU A 192 -7.88 4.69 5.09
N ASP A 193 -8.50 5.54 5.90
CA ASP A 193 -8.41 7.00 5.74
C ASP A 193 -6.99 7.50 6.07
N VAL A 194 -6.35 6.98 7.13
CA VAL A 194 -4.94 7.28 7.44
C VAL A 194 -4.04 6.93 6.26
N LEU A 195 -4.24 5.75 5.65
CA LEU A 195 -3.48 5.34 4.48
C LEU A 195 -3.76 6.24 3.27
N ARG A 196 -5.01 6.64 3.06
CA ARG A 196 -5.35 7.54 1.94
C ARG A 196 -4.62 8.88 2.07
N ASN A 197 -4.51 9.39 3.30
CA ASN A 197 -3.91 10.69 3.58
C ASN A 197 -2.41 10.63 3.86
N THR A 198 -1.79 9.44 3.90
CA THR A 198 -0.35 9.25 4.13
C THR A 198 0.28 8.41 3.01
N PRO A 199 0.58 8.99 1.83
CA PRO A 199 1.02 8.23 0.64
C PRO A 199 2.30 7.40 0.83
N ASP A 200 3.24 7.90 1.64
CA ASP A 200 4.51 7.20 1.92
C ASP A 200 4.34 5.94 2.77
N MET A 201 3.27 5.87 3.58
CA MET A 201 3.00 4.73 4.45
C MET A 201 2.54 3.53 3.62
N GLY A 202 3.30 2.43 3.65
CA GLY A 202 3.00 1.25 2.84
C GLY A 202 3.05 1.54 1.34
N LYS A 203 3.92 2.45 0.87
CA LYS A 203 4.02 2.81 -0.55
C LYS A 203 4.34 1.64 -1.49
N GLN A 204 4.95 0.57 -0.97
CA GLN A 204 5.24 -0.66 -1.73
C GLN A 204 4.08 -1.66 -1.74
N LEU A 205 3.01 -1.38 -0.99
CA LEU A 205 1.88 -2.30 -0.87
C LEU A 205 1.16 -2.41 -2.22
N VAL A 206 1.07 -3.63 -2.72
CA VAL A 206 0.43 -3.97 -4.00
C VAL A 206 -0.93 -4.63 -3.76
N LYS A 207 -1.06 -5.43 -2.70
CA LYS A 207 -2.30 -6.14 -2.38
C LYS A 207 -2.59 -6.11 -0.88
N MET A 208 -3.81 -5.74 -0.54
CA MET A 208 -4.34 -5.75 0.81
C MET A 208 -5.61 -6.59 0.82
N ARG A 209 -5.72 -7.56 1.75
CA ARG A 209 -6.94 -8.35 1.94
C ARG A 209 -7.44 -8.16 3.37
N LEU A 210 -8.67 -7.66 3.52
CA LEU A 210 -9.35 -7.45 4.80
C LEU A 210 -10.70 -8.19 4.75
N THR A 211 -10.67 -9.52 4.85
CA THR A 211 -11.86 -10.37 4.68
C THR A 211 -12.49 -10.74 6.03
N ASP A 212 -13.76 -11.12 6.01
CA ASP A 212 -14.50 -11.62 7.18
C ASP A 212 -14.50 -10.64 8.36
N GLN A 213 -14.56 -9.34 8.06
CA GLN A 213 -14.63 -8.25 9.03
C GLN A 213 -16.10 -7.91 9.38
N HIS A 214 -16.33 -7.35 10.58
CA HIS A 214 -17.67 -6.98 11.06
C HIS A 214 -18.43 -5.95 10.21
N HIS A 215 -17.76 -5.30 9.26
CA HIS A 215 -18.26 -4.10 8.61
C HIS A 215 -18.35 -4.26 7.10
N THR A 216 -19.58 -4.33 6.58
CA THR A 216 -19.88 -3.95 5.19
C THR A 216 -20.66 -2.64 5.21
N SER A 217 -20.12 -1.63 5.92
CA SER A 217 -20.78 -0.32 6.02
C SER A 217 -20.60 0.47 4.72
N LYS A 218 -21.55 1.37 4.42
CA LYS A 218 -21.40 2.34 3.31
C LYS A 218 -20.13 3.17 3.46
N GLN A 219 -19.73 3.45 4.71
CA GLN A 219 -18.54 4.22 5.02
C GLN A 219 -17.26 3.43 4.68
N LEU A 220 -17.18 2.15 5.02
CA LEU A 220 -16.05 1.29 4.66
C LEU A 220 -15.88 1.21 3.14
N LYS A 221 -16.97 0.96 2.40
CA LYS A 221 -16.93 0.95 0.93
C LYS A 221 -16.42 2.27 0.37
N LYS A 222 -16.85 3.40 0.94
CA LYS A 222 -16.37 4.74 0.55
C LYS A 222 -14.88 4.92 0.86
N ALA A 223 -14.41 4.48 2.02
CA ALA A 223 -13.00 4.53 2.41
C ALA A 223 -12.12 3.69 1.47
N ILE A 224 -12.52 2.45 1.17
CA ILE A 224 -11.84 1.55 0.23
C ILE A 224 -11.79 2.14 -1.18
N LYS A 225 -12.92 2.67 -1.67
CA LYS A 225 -13.00 3.36 -2.96
C LYS A 225 -12.02 4.54 -3.01
N GLY A 226 -12.03 5.37 -1.98
CA GLY A 226 -11.12 6.52 -1.87
C GLY A 226 -9.66 6.12 -1.84
N LEU A 227 -9.31 5.10 -1.04
CA LEU A 227 -7.95 4.59 -0.92
C LEU A 227 -7.44 3.97 -2.23
N SER A 228 -8.23 3.10 -2.87
CA SER A 228 -7.86 2.48 -4.15
C SER A 228 -7.77 3.49 -5.30
N ALA A 229 -8.57 4.56 -5.28
CA ALA A 229 -8.47 5.66 -6.23
C ALA A 229 -7.17 6.48 -6.03
N ALA A 230 -6.81 6.76 -4.78
CA ALA A 230 -5.58 7.46 -4.42
C ALA A 230 -4.33 6.62 -4.70
N ARG A 231 -4.41 5.30 -4.49
CA ARG A 231 -3.33 4.34 -4.69
C ARG A 231 -3.66 3.39 -5.83
N ARG A 232 -3.58 3.89 -7.08
CA ARG A 232 -4.03 3.18 -8.30
C ARG A 232 -3.40 1.81 -8.57
N ARG A 233 -2.29 1.48 -7.89
CA ARG A 233 -1.60 0.18 -8.02
C ARG A 233 -1.85 -0.76 -6.84
N LEU A 234 -2.60 -0.32 -5.83
CA LEU A 234 -3.00 -1.11 -4.68
C LEU A 234 -4.35 -1.76 -4.96
N ALA A 235 -4.35 -3.09 -5.02
CA ALA A 235 -5.57 -3.87 -5.01
C ALA A 235 -6.03 -4.13 -3.57
N ILE A 236 -7.30 -3.87 -3.29
CA ILE A 236 -7.89 -4.07 -1.97
C ILE A 236 -9.03 -5.07 -2.08
N GLU A 237 -8.92 -6.20 -1.39
CA GLU A 237 -9.93 -7.24 -1.38
C GLU A 237 -10.67 -7.26 -0.04
N VAL A 238 -12.00 -7.17 -0.09
CA VAL A 238 -12.88 -7.18 1.08
C VAL A 238 -14.14 -8.00 0.79
N GLY A 239 -14.74 -8.53 1.84
CA GLY A 239 -15.95 -9.32 1.77
C GLY A 239 -15.86 -10.55 2.66
N PHE A 240 -16.87 -11.41 2.54
CA PHE A 240 -16.93 -12.66 3.28
C PHE A 240 -16.38 -13.78 2.41
N THR A 241 -15.53 -14.62 2.99
CA THR A 241 -14.96 -15.79 2.30
C THR A 241 -15.97 -16.93 2.19
N GLN A 242 -16.96 -16.94 3.08
CA GLN A 242 -18.05 -17.90 3.11
C GLN A 242 -19.28 -17.34 2.37
N GLU A 243 -19.75 -18.04 1.33
CA GLU A 243 -20.89 -17.62 0.49
C GLU A 243 -22.18 -17.41 1.28
N LYS A 244 -22.36 -18.18 2.38
CA LYS A 244 -23.54 -18.07 3.26
C LYS A 244 -23.72 -16.68 3.91
N TRP A 245 -22.67 -15.86 3.95
CA TRP A 245 -22.69 -14.54 4.60
C TRP A 245 -22.62 -13.35 3.61
N GLY A 246 -22.59 -13.58 2.29
CA GLY A 246 -22.64 -12.49 1.31
C GLY A 246 -22.15 -12.85 -0.11
N THR A 247 -21.99 -11.83 -0.95
CA THR A 247 -21.64 -11.95 -2.39
C THR A 247 -20.17 -12.30 -2.66
N GLY A 248 -19.50 -12.99 -1.74
CA GLY A 248 -18.07 -13.32 -1.84
C GLY A 248 -17.12 -12.13 -1.60
N VAL A 249 -15.86 -12.32 -1.98
CA VAL A 249 -14.77 -11.32 -1.84
C VAL A 249 -14.67 -10.48 -3.12
N ASN A 250 -14.83 -9.17 -2.99
CA ASN A 250 -14.70 -8.20 -4.09
C ASN A 250 -13.33 -7.55 -4.10
N THR A 251 -12.85 -7.18 -5.30
CA THR A 251 -11.57 -6.48 -5.50
C THR A 251 -11.80 -5.02 -5.89
N TRP A 252 -11.07 -4.12 -5.25
CA TRP A 252 -11.04 -2.70 -5.55
C TRP A 252 -9.69 -2.29 -6.11
N LEU A 253 -9.70 -1.64 -7.28
CA LEU A 253 -8.50 -1.13 -7.93
C LEU A 253 -8.80 0.19 -8.63
N GLY A 254 -7.99 1.22 -8.38
CA GLY A 254 -8.16 2.51 -9.04
C GLY A 254 -9.52 3.18 -8.80
N GLY A 255 -10.19 2.87 -7.67
CA GLY A 255 -11.51 3.42 -7.34
C GLY A 255 -12.70 2.67 -7.96
N LYS A 256 -12.46 1.53 -8.62
CA LYS A 256 -13.48 0.67 -9.21
C LYS A 256 -13.58 -0.65 -8.43
N GLU A 257 -14.79 -1.17 -8.29
CA GLU A 257 -15.12 -2.46 -7.67
C GLU A 257 -15.41 -3.49 -8.77
N GLY A 258 -14.90 -4.71 -8.61
CA GLY A 258 -15.11 -5.81 -9.56
C GLY A 258 -14.57 -7.11 -8.98
N ASP A 259 -14.82 -8.22 -9.66
CA ASP A 259 -14.16 -9.47 -9.30
C ASP A 259 -12.65 -9.38 -9.61
N GLY A 260 -11.84 -10.26 -9.00
CA GLY A 260 -10.39 -10.22 -9.19
C GLY A 260 -9.96 -10.36 -10.66
N TYR A 261 -10.78 -10.98 -11.51
CA TYR A 261 -10.50 -11.17 -12.93
C TYR A 261 -10.73 -9.87 -13.73
N GLN A 262 -11.83 -9.17 -13.47
CA GLN A 262 -12.15 -7.85 -14.02
C GLN A 262 -11.15 -6.79 -13.56
N ALA A 263 -10.66 -6.91 -12.33
CA ALA A 263 -9.75 -5.92 -11.75
C ALA A 263 -8.38 -5.85 -12.44
N PHE A 264 -7.85 -6.98 -12.91
CA PHE A 264 -6.52 -7.05 -13.51
C PHE A 264 -6.52 -7.21 -15.04
N GLY A 265 -7.63 -6.88 -15.70
CA GLY A 265 -7.68 -6.77 -17.17
C GLY A 265 -7.99 -8.07 -17.91
N GLY A 266 -8.78 -8.98 -17.31
CA GLY A 266 -9.45 -10.04 -18.09
C GLY A 266 -10.38 -9.45 -19.17
N PRO A 267 -10.87 -10.25 -20.15
CA PRO A 267 -11.88 -9.81 -21.10
C PRO A 267 -13.09 -9.19 -20.36
N GLY A 268 -13.32 -7.89 -20.55
CA GLY A 268 -14.32 -7.10 -19.79
C GLY A 268 -13.77 -6.29 -18.60
N GLY A 269 -12.45 -6.27 -18.38
CA GLY A 269 -11.81 -5.54 -17.29
C GLY A 269 -11.93 -4.01 -17.40
N PHE A 270 -11.53 -3.33 -16.32
CA PHE A 270 -11.74 -1.89 -16.08
C PHE A 270 -11.23 -0.90 -17.15
N ASP A 271 -10.55 -1.38 -18.19
CA ASP A 271 -10.02 -0.62 -19.32
C ASP A 271 -10.97 -0.54 -20.54
N GLN A 272 -12.20 -1.09 -20.48
CA GLN A 272 -13.11 -1.09 -21.65
C GLN A 272 -14.24 -0.04 -21.68
N TYR A 273 -14.34 0.89 -20.72
CA TYR A 273 -15.40 1.92 -20.76
C TYR A 273 -14.85 3.34 -20.71
N GLU A 274 -14.20 3.76 -21.79
CA GLU A 274 -14.19 5.16 -22.22
C GLU A 274 -14.52 5.21 -23.72
N GLY A 275 -15.80 5.46 -24.02
CA GLY A 275 -16.23 5.92 -25.34
C GLY A 275 -17.23 5.00 -26.05
N TYR A 276 -18.51 5.17 -25.76
CA TYR A 276 -19.64 5.27 -26.71
C TYR A 276 -20.80 5.87 -25.87
N GLY A 277 -21.25 7.10 -26.12
CA GLY A 277 -22.08 7.40 -27.29
C GLY A 277 -23.50 6.95 -26.98
N GLY A 278 -24.32 7.86 -26.43
CA GLY A 278 -25.67 7.54 -25.99
C GLY A 278 -26.60 7.19 -27.13
N TYR A 279 -27.53 6.27 -26.87
CA TYR A 279 -28.89 6.10 -27.40
C TYR A 279 -29.52 5.13 -26.39
N GLY A 280 -30.65 5.34 -25.75
CA GLY A 280 -31.94 5.79 -26.26
C GLY A 280 -32.95 4.87 -25.57
N ARG A 281 -34.01 5.44 -25.00
CA ARG A 281 -35.13 4.69 -24.42
C ARG A 281 -35.63 3.64 -25.40
N ARG A 282 -36.07 2.48 -24.91
CA ARG A 282 -37.42 1.98 -25.17
C ARG A 282 -37.81 0.90 -24.19
N PHE A 283 -38.88 1.21 -23.47
CA PHE A 283 -39.87 0.23 -23.04
C PHE A 283 -40.23 -0.67 -24.21
N TYR A 284 -40.28 -1.97 -23.98
CA TYR A 284 -41.48 -2.80 -24.15
C TYR A 284 -41.45 -3.90 -23.10
#